data_AF-A0A4R7D8L8-F1
#
_entry.id   AF-A0A4R7D8L8-F1
#
_cell.length_a   1.000
_cell.length_b   1.000
_cell.length_c   1.000
_cell.angle_alpha   90.00
_cell.angle_beta   90.00
_cell.angle_gamma   90.00
#
_symmetry.space_group_name_H-M   'P 1'
#
loop_
_entity.id
_entity.type
_entity.pdbx_description
1 polymer ?
#
loop_
_entity_poly.entity_id
_entity_poly.type
_entity_poly.pdbx_seq_one_letter_code
_entity_poly.pdbx_strand_id
1 'polypeptide(L)'
;MTKKFLSLLAICAIVFLANCSRIEQNNDPIIGIWSQSELIITENSSKQTIRKEWIFNDVFLGRYHEIDGSTTILKTDFNWSKQNDVYTIEYKGLDGKPNNIITIKATDDVSYLQKKDGATLAIRE
;
A
#
# COMPACT_ATOMS: atom_id res chain seq x y z
N MET A 1 -52.04 21.84 -3.64
CA MET A 1 -50.59 21.89 -3.94
C MET A 1 -50.43 21.96 -5.45
N THR A 2 -49.83 23.02 -6.01
CA THR A 2 -49.78 23.23 -7.47
C THR A 2 -48.72 22.31 -8.10
N LYS A 3 -48.95 21.83 -9.33
CA LYS A 3 -47.99 21.00 -10.09
C LYS A 3 -46.57 21.58 -10.13
N LYS A 4 -46.47 22.92 -10.10
CA LYS A 4 -45.21 23.67 -10.05
C LYS A 4 -44.43 23.45 -8.75
N PHE A 5 -45.12 23.31 -7.62
CA PHE A 5 -44.50 23.06 -6.31
C PHE A 5 -43.95 21.63 -6.22
N LEU A 6 -44.72 20.63 -6.69
CA LEU A 6 -44.24 19.25 -6.75
C LEU A 6 -43.04 19.10 -7.70
N SER A 7 -43.05 19.82 -8.83
CA SER A 7 -41.93 19.82 -9.77
C SER A 7 -40.66 20.42 -9.16
N LEU A 8 -40.79 21.52 -8.39
CA LEU A 8 -39.65 22.13 -7.70
C LEU A 8 -39.07 21.19 -6.64
N LEU A 9 -39.94 20.53 -5.87
CA LEU A 9 -39.53 19.56 -4.85
C LEU A 9 -38.79 18.35 -5.46
N ALA A 10 -39.26 17.87 -6.62
CA ALA A 10 -38.61 16.79 -7.35
C ALA A 10 -37.21 17.18 -7.83
N ILE A 11 -37.03 18.40 -8.34
CA ILE A 11 -35.71 18.91 -8.76
C ILE A 11 -34.77 19.02 -7.55
N CYS A 12 -35.24 19.56 -6.42
CA CYS A 12 -34.44 19.62 -5.20
C CYS A 12 -34.02 18.22 -4.72
N ALA A 13 -34.94 17.25 -4.72
CA ALA A 13 -34.63 15.87 -4.33
C ALA A 13 -33.56 15.23 -5.23
N ILE A 14 -33.60 15.47 -6.55
CA ILE A 14 -32.57 14.99 -7.49
C ILE A 14 -31.20 15.61 -7.17
N VAL A 15 -31.15 16.92 -6.87
CA VAL A 15 -29.89 17.61 -6.54
C VAL A 15 -29.29 17.10 -5.22
N PHE A 16 -30.12 16.81 -4.22
CA PHE A 16 -29.65 16.24 -2.94
C PHE A 16 -29.16 14.79 -3.08
N LEU A 17 -29.78 13.98 -3.96
CA LEU A 17 -29.33 12.62 -4.25
C LEU A 17 -28.11 12.58 -5.19
N ALA A 18 -27.92 13.60 -6.02
CA ALA A 18 -26.75 13.75 -6.89
C ALA A 18 -25.48 14.22 -6.15
N ASN A 19 -25.59 14.51 -4.84
CA ASN A 19 -24.45 14.80 -3.98
C ASN A 19 -23.76 13.49 -3.59
N CYS A 20 -23.22 12.76 -4.57
CA CYS A 20 -22.26 11.71 -4.32
C CYS A 20 -21.09 12.37 -3.57
N SER A 21 -20.90 12.02 -2.30
CA SER A 21 -19.81 12.56 -1.49
C SER A 21 -18.50 12.32 -2.23
N ARG A 22 -17.67 13.36 -2.36
CA ARG A 22 -16.31 13.19 -2.88
C ARG A 22 -15.60 12.18 -1.99
N ILE A 23 -15.05 11.13 -2.59
CA ILE A 23 -14.20 10.17 -1.88
C ILE A 23 -12.97 10.96 -1.44
N GLU A 24 -12.70 10.98 -0.13
CA GLU A 24 -11.50 11.59 0.40
C GLU A 24 -10.29 10.82 -0.12
N GLN A 25 -9.45 11.48 -0.92
CA GLN A 25 -8.25 10.87 -1.44
C GLN A 25 -7.19 10.83 -0.34
N ASN A 26 -6.79 9.63 0.05
CA ASN A 26 -5.66 9.44 0.95
C ASN A 26 -4.37 9.70 0.18
N ASN A 27 -3.62 10.72 0.61
CA ASN A 27 -2.34 11.12 0.00
C ASN A 27 -1.15 10.81 0.92
N ASP A 28 -1.27 9.78 1.77
CA ASP A 28 -0.18 9.41 2.67
C ASP A 28 1.10 9.06 1.87
N PRO A 29 2.28 9.55 2.29
CA PRO A 29 3.54 9.32 1.58
C PRO A 29 3.93 7.85 1.44
N ILE A 30 3.37 6.94 2.24
CA ILE A 30 3.61 5.50 2.09
C ILE A 30 3.04 4.93 0.78
N ILE A 31 2.01 5.57 0.23
CA ILE A 31 1.32 5.12 -0.98
C ILE A 31 2.32 5.10 -2.15
N GLY A 32 2.33 3.99 -2.89
CA GLY A 32 3.28 3.74 -3.97
C GLY A 32 3.92 2.36 -3.87
N ILE A 33 4.94 2.14 -4.71
CA ILE A 33 5.69 0.90 -4.78
C ILE A 33 7.02 1.09 -4.05
N TRP A 34 7.37 0.12 -3.22
CA TRP A 34 8.64 0.02 -2.55
C TRP A 34 9.23 -1.34 -2.83
N SER A 35 10.54 -1.42 -3.08
CA SER A 35 11.17 -2.69 -3.41
C SER A 35 12.52 -2.89 -2.75
N GLN A 36 12.89 -4.16 -2.64
CA GLN A 36 14.21 -4.61 -2.21
C GLN A 36 14.63 -5.77 -3.11
N SER A 37 15.90 -5.81 -3.51
CA SER A 37 16.48 -6.95 -4.21
C SER A 37 17.54 -7.60 -3.34
N GLU A 38 17.52 -8.93 -3.27
CA GLU A 38 18.44 -9.76 -2.50
C GLU A 38 19.11 -10.75 -3.45
N LEU A 39 20.45 -10.85 -3.37
CA LEU A 39 21.22 -11.85 -4.12
C LEU A 39 21.40 -13.09 -3.25
N ILE A 40 20.88 -14.22 -3.73
CA ILE A 40 21.01 -15.53 -3.09
C ILE A 40 21.99 -16.36 -3.90
N ILE A 41 22.99 -16.94 -3.22
CA ILE A 41 23.90 -17.92 -3.81
C ILE A 41 23.36 -19.31 -3.45
N THR A 42 22.98 -20.09 -4.46
CA THR A 42 22.49 -21.45 -4.25
C THR A 42 23.64 -22.43 -4.05
N GLU A 43 23.34 -23.62 -3.53
CA GLU A 43 24.33 -24.70 -3.31
C GLU A 43 25.11 -25.09 -4.58
N ASN A 44 24.50 -24.90 -5.75
CA ASN A 44 25.12 -25.17 -7.06
C ASN A 44 25.96 -23.98 -7.59
N SER A 45 26.29 -23.00 -6.74
CA SER A 45 26.99 -21.76 -7.10
C SER A 45 26.25 -20.91 -8.16
N SER A 46 24.96 -21.15 -8.38
CA SER A 46 24.13 -20.27 -9.22
C SER A 46 23.73 -19.04 -8.40
N LYS A 47 23.71 -17.88 -9.06
CA LYS A 47 23.23 -16.62 -8.46
C LYS A 47 21.77 -16.43 -8.83
N GLN A 48 20.91 -16.32 -7.83
CA GLN A 48 19.51 -15.95 -7.99
C GLN A 48 19.28 -14.56 -7.39
N THR A 49 18.42 -13.78 -8.02
CA THR A 49 18.01 -12.47 -7.51
C THR A 49 16.55 -12.57 -7.10
N ILE A 50 16.28 -12.46 -5.81
CA ILE A 50 14.93 -12.37 -5.28
C ILE A 50 14.59 -10.90 -5.09
N ARG A 51 13.57 -10.43 -5.81
CA ARG A 51 13.00 -9.10 -5.64
C ARG A 51 11.74 -9.19 -4.77
N LYS A 52 11.66 -8.35 -3.75
CA LYS A 52 10.51 -8.19 -2.87
C LYS A 52 9.88 -6.83 -3.12
N GLU A 53 8.56 -6.78 -3.24
CA GLU A 53 7.81 -5.54 -3.51
C GLU A 53 6.67 -5.35 -2.50
N TRP A 54 6.48 -4.11 -2.07
CA TRP A 54 5.38 -3.65 -1.24
C TRP A 54 4.64 -2.53 -1.97
N ILE A 55 3.40 -2.81 -2.36
CA ILE A 55 2.57 -1.91 -3.13
C ILE A 55 1.47 -1.40 -2.20
N PHE A 56 1.54 -0.16 -1.75
CA PHE A 56 0.57 0.46 -0.86
C PHE A 56 -0.48 1.22 -1.68
N ASN A 57 -1.76 1.00 -1.38
CA ASN A 57 -2.86 1.78 -1.96
C ASN A 57 -3.46 2.77 -0.95
N ASP A 58 -4.40 3.58 -1.41
CA ASP A 58 -5.06 4.66 -0.67
C ASP A 58 -6.15 4.19 0.33
N VAL A 59 -6.53 2.92 0.31
CA VAL A 59 -7.61 2.36 1.14
C VAL A 59 -7.12 1.45 2.28
N PHE A 60 -5.93 1.73 2.83
CA PHE A 60 -5.33 0.96 3.94
C PHE A 60 -5.06 -0.52 3.62
N LEU A 61 -4.96 -0.82 2.32
CA LEU A 61 -4.62 -2.13 1.80
C LEU A 61 -3.34 -2.02 0.97
N GLY A 62 -2.74 -3.16 0.73
CA GLY A 62 -1.61 -3.25 -0.18
C GLY A 62 -1.34 -4.68 -0.59
N ARG A 63 -0.32 -4.83 -1.41
CA ARG A 63 0.08 -6.10 -1.97
C ARG A 63 1.58 -6.31 -1.84
N TYR A 64 1.93 -7.51 -1.40
CA TYR A 64 3.30 -7.97 -1.28
C TYR A 64 3.60 -9.01 -2.36
N HIS A 65 4.75 -8.86 -3.03
CA HIS A 65 5.28 -9.83 -3.98
C HIS A 65 6.67 -10.30 -3.58
N GLU A 66 6.97 -11.57 -3.85
CA GLU A 66 8.33 -12.07 -3.99
C GLU A 66 8.49 -12.63 -5.41
N ILE A 67 9.54 -12.19 -6.10
CA ILE A 67 9.79 -12.44 -7.51
C ILE A 67 11.20 -13.04 -7.64
N ASP A 68 11.30 -14.24 -8.20
CA ASP A 68 12.55 -14.88 -8.59
C ASP A 68 12.75 -14.69 -10.10
N GLY A 69 13.69 -13.81 -10.47
CA GLY A 69 13.89 -13.41 -11.86
C GLY A 69 12.63 -12.78 -12.48
N SER A 70 11.95 -13.52 -13.35
CA SER A 70 10.69 -13.10 -13.99
C SER A 70 9.44 -13.77 -13.41
N THR A 71 9.60 -14.60 -12.36
CA THR A 71 8.52 -15.44 -11.83
C THR A 71 8.10 -14.95 -10.45
N THR A 72 6.83 -14.57 -10.27
CA THR A 72 6.28 -14.32 -8.94
C THR A 72 6.10 -15.64 -8.20
N ILE A 73 6.88 -15.82 -7.13
CA ILE A 73 6.87 -17.03 -6.29
C ILE A 73 5.97 -16.88 -5.07
N LEU A 74 5.71 -15.65 -4.63
CA LEU A 74 4.76 -15.35 -3.57
C LEU A 74 3.99 -14.07 -3.87
N LYS A 75 2.69 -14.11 -3.60
CA LYS A 75 1.81 -12.95 -3.70
C LYS A 75 0.79 -13.02 -2.57
N THR A 76 0.72 -11.96 -1.77
CA THR A 76 -0.35 -11.81 -0.77
C THR A 76 -0.78 -10.36 -0.64
N ASP A 77 -1.99 -10.16 -0.16
CA ASP A 77 -2.44 -8.84 0.25
C ASP A 77 -2.09 -8.59 1.73
N PHE A 78 -1.95 -7.32 2.09
CA PHE A 78 -1.75 -6.88 3.46
C PHE A 78 -2.69 -5.73 3.82
N ASN A 79 -2.99 -5.59 5.11
CA ASN A 79 -3.52 -4.34 5.64
C ASN A 79 -2.36 -3.46 6.09
N TRP A 80 -2.54 -2.15 6.06
CA TRP A 80 -1.61 -1.24 6.71
C TRP A 80 -2.32 -0.18 7.53
N SER A 81 -1.69 0.25 8.61
CA SER A 81 -2.19 1.32 9.47
C SER A 81 -1.05 2.27 9.84
N LYS A 82 -1.42 3.49 10.23
CA LYS A 82 -0.49 4.53 10.66
C LYS A 82 -0.89 5.06 12.03
N GLN A 83 0.08 5.12 12.94
CA GLN A 83 -0.04 5.82 14.21
C GLN A 83 1.15 6.76 14.35
N ASN A 84 0.89 8.07 14.36
CA ASN A 84 1.91 9.10 14.21
C ASN A 84 2.73 8.87 12.92
N ASP A 85 4.05 8.75 12.99
CA ASP A 85 4.92 8.46 11.84
C ASP A 85 5.30 6.98 11.72
N VAL A 86 4.65 6.11 12.50
CA VAL A 86 4.91 4.67 12.51
C VAL A 86 3.81 3.94 11.75
N TYR A 87 4.22 3.09 10.82
CA TYR A 87 3.37 2.26 9.99
C TYR A 87 3.46 0.81 10.43
N THR A 88 2.32 0.11 10.42
CA THR A 88 2.26 -1.33 10.66
C THR A 88 1.71 -2.03 9.42
N ILE A 89 2.41 -3.04 8.93
CA ILE A 89 2.02 -3.89 7.79
C ILE A 89 1.66 -5.27 8.32
N GLU A 90 0.44 -5.73 8.02
CA GLU A 90 -0.10 -7.01 8.48
C GLU A 90 -0.45 -7.90 7.29
N TYR A 91 0.32 -8.97 7.08
CA TYR A 91 0.17 -9.86 5.94
C TYR A 91 -1.00 -10.83 6.13
N LYS A 92 -1.84 -10.98 5.11
CA LYS A 92 -2.95 -11.95 5.14
C LYS A 92 -2.47 -13.32 4.67
N GLY A 93 -2.95 -14.38 5.32
CA GLY A 93 -2.76 -15.77 4.86
C GLY A 93 -1.31 -16.25 4.82
N LEU A 94 -0.37 -15.58 5.50
CA LEU A 94 1.02 -16.01 5.62
C LEU A 94 1.31 -16.37 7.08
N ASP A 95 1.06 -17.63 7.41
CA ASP A 95 1.34 -18.17 8.73
C ASP A 95 2.82 -18.02 9.07
N GLY A 96 3.11 -17.45 10.24
CA GLY A 96 4.47 -17.25 10.74
C GLY A 96 5.24 -16.06 10.14
N LYS A 97 4.68 -15.32 9.17
CA LYS A 97 5.33 -14.08 8.70
C LYS A 97 5.03 -12.94 9.70
N PRO A 98 6.06 -12.32 10.32
CA PRO A 98 5.84 -11.25 11.28
C PRO A 98 5.35 -9.98 10.60
N ASN A 99 4.55 -9.20 11.33
CA ASN A 99 4.17 -7.85 10.92
C ASN A 99 5.43 -6.96 10.83
N ASN A 100 5.42 -6.04 9.89
CA ASN A 100 6.47 -5.01 9.81
C ASN A 100 6.01 -3.75 10.52
N ILE A 101 6.84 -3.27 11.47
CA ILE A 101 6.70 -1.95 12.08
C ILE A 101 7.79 -1.07 11.51
N ILE A 102 7.39 -0.06 10.74
CA ILE A 102 8.29 0.73 9.90
C ILE A 102 8.03 2.24 10.01
N THR A 103 9.04 3.02 9.61
CA THR A 103 8.95 4.47 9.40
C THR A 103 9.45 4.80 8.00
N ILE A 104 8.97 5.90 7.43
CA ILE A 104 9.52 6.43 6.17
C ILE A 104 10.71 7.33 6.53
N LYS A 105 11.84 7.10 5.86
CA LYS A 105 13.03 7.94 5.94
C LYS A 105 13.39 8.43 4.55
N ALA A 106 14.03 9.59 4.50
CA ALA A 106 14.54 10.16 3.27
C ALA A 106 15.97 10.66 3.48
N THR A 107 16.81 10.43 2.48
CA THR A 107 18.05 11.16 2.21
C THR A 107 17.83 12.04 0.97
N ASP A 108 18.79 12.89 0.63
CA ASP A 108 18.64 13.92 -0.42
C ASP A 108 18.00 13.42 -1.73
N ASP A 109 18.32 12.18 -2.16
CA ASP A 109 17.82 11.61 -3.42
C ASP A 109 16.93 10.36 -3.26
N VAL A 110 16.79 9.79 -2.06
CA VAL A 110 16.17 8.46 -1.88
C VAL A 110 15.30 8.39 -0.63
N SER A 111 14.08 7.88 -0.80
CA SER A 111 13.22 7.48 0.32
C SER A 111 13.27 5.98 0.56
N TYR A 112 13.25 5.55 1.83
CA TYR A 112 13.27 4.14 2.21
C TYR A 112 12.37 3.87 3.42
N LEU A 113 11.88 2.63 3.51
CA LEU A 113 11.17 2.10 4.66
C LEU A 113 12.19 1.54 5.64
N GLN A 114 12.20 2.04 6.87
CA GLN A 114 13.10 1.58 7.94
C GLN A 114 12.33 0.80 9.00
N LYS A 115 12.78 -0.41 9.32
CA LYS A 115 12.25 -1.24 10.41
C LYS A 115 12.63 -0.68 11.78
N LYS A 116 11.93 -1.13 12.82
CA LYS A 116 12.23 -0.78 14.23
C LYS A 116 13.67 -1.12 14.66
N ASP A 117 14.29 -2.14 14.08
CA ASP A 117 15.68 -2.52 14.34
C ASP A 117 16.72 -1.63 13.62
N GLY A 118 16.27 -0.62 12.86
CA GLY A 118 17.10 0.30 12.09
C GLY A 118 17.45 -0.20 10.69
N ALA A 119 17.17 -1.45 10.35
CA ALA A 119 17.47 -2.00 9.03
C ALA A 119 16.46 -1.51 7.98
N THR A 120 16.96 -1.29 6.77
CA THR A 120 16.12 -0.94 5.61
C THR A 120 15.28 -2.15 5.20
N LEU A 121 13.97 -1.93 5.06
CA LEU A 121 13.03 -2.91 4.52
C LEU A 121 12.98 -2.81 2.99
N ALA A 122 12.80 -1.61 2.45
CA ALA A 122 12.60 -1.38 1.02
C ALA A 122 12.92 0.06 0.64
N ILE A 123 13.22 0.29 -0.62
CA ILE A 123 13.51 1.61 -1.21
C ILE A 123 12.33 2.00 -2.10
N ARG A 124 12.02 3.29 -2.16
CA ARG A 124 10.97 3.85 -3.01
C ARG A 124 11.31 3.63 -4.48
N GLU A 125 10.33 3.20 -5.28
CA GLU A 125 10.40 3.25 -6.75
C GLU A 125 10.02 4.61 -7.32
#